data_AF-A0A1Q3QSD0-F1
#
_entry.id   AF-A0A1Q3QSD0-F1
#
_cell.length_a   1.000
_cell.length_b   1.000
_cell.length_c   1.000
_cell.angle_alpha   90.00
_cell.angle_beta   90.00
_cell.angle_gamma   90.00
#
_symmetry.space_group_name_H-M   'P 1'
#
loop_
_entity.id
_entity.type
_entity.pdbx_description
1 polymer ?
#
loop_
_entity_poly.entity_id
_entity_poly.type
_entity_poly.pdbx_seq_one_letter_code
_entity_poly.pdbx_strand_id
1 'polypeptide(L)'
;MALETYNANDIVYTVSPEPELPIGLKPQAVIRGRLLDEMTNQPSVGAIYIDSPYAGISPRVGSGGLVGFAAIPVRAFPELKNAPVSVPVNLVADGYLPLFRSVPILQDVNFPSSFSLGDMGDLLLHRLPTIISGRVLLNTGTAATAIPGAAITLTGVWRSLPPASMVVPPAPPDLVSLSPGIYSDRSAAGSQVQGLKYLGAPGPDKSLLNDAMAAQSQLMLSDRHLIAPNDILAIDTMDAERTEFVTVKTVTGASADDLPAQVTLASPLRASHRQGATVHKIQFQNVGPAIALGDDAIAGDVCIFVNGVANLTSAPFVSITQGVMPTEYHSASYFQTTSDAQGFFRFPPISRVAQCGLRCHDGVHPDLDVLHCPNYEAEVSRIDFAYH
;
A
#
# COMPACT_ATOMS: atom_id res chain seq x y z
N MET A 1 -25.45 49.20 13.06
CA MET A 1 -24.38 48.95 14.03
C MET A 1 -24.88 49.41 15.38
N ALA A 2 -24.91 48.53 16.38
CA ALA A 2 -25.23 48.93 17.75
C ALA A 2 -23.99 49.61 18.34
N LEU A 3 -24.15 50.82 18.86
CA LEU A 3 -23.11 51.48 19.63
C LEU A 3 -23.13 50.91 21.04
N GLU A 4 -21.96 50.49 21.52
CA GLU A 4 -21.79 50.01 22.89
C GLU A 4 -21.04 51.07 23.69
N THR A 5 -21.52 51.30 24.91
CA THR A 5 -20.96 52.32 25.80
C THR A 5 -20.22 51.62 26.93
N TYR A 6 -18.93 51.93 27.08
CA TYR A 6 -18.06 51.42 28.13
C TYR A 6 -17.62 52.57 29.02
N ASN A 7 -17.61 52.34 30.33
CA ASN A 7 -17.08 53.31 31.29
C ASN A 7 -15.77 52.76 31.87
N ALA A 8 -14.67 53.47 31.63
CA ALA A 8 -13.35 53.10 32.15
C ALA A 8 -12.60 54.36 32.59
N ASN A 9 -12.11 54.38 33.83
CA ASN A 9 -11.41 55.52 34.43
C ASN A 9 -12.18 56.85 34.33
N ASP A 10 -13.50 56.83 34.60
CA ASP A 10 -14.40 57.99 34.50
C ASP A 10 -14.50 58.62 33.10
N ILE A 11 -14.07 57.90 32.05
CA ILE A 11 -14.23 58.29 30.65
C ILE A 11 -15.25 57.34 30.00
N VAL A 12 -16.27 57.94 29.37
CA VAL A 12 -17.29 57.22 28.61
C VAL A 12 -16.81 57.03 27.18
N TYR A 13 -16.52 55.79 26.81
CA TYR A 13 -16.20 55.40 25.44
C TYR A 13 -17.47 54.92 24.75
N THR A 14 -17.79 55.50 23.60
CA THR A 14 -18.78 54.92 22.68
C THR A 14 -18.02 54.25 21.56
N VAL A 15 -18.05 52.92 21.52
CA VAL A 15 -17.41 52.13 20.46
C VAL A 15 -18.48 51.49 19.60
N SER A 16 -18.21 51.39 18.30
CA SER A 16 -18.97 50.56 17.39
C SER A 16 -18.15 49.29 17.18
N PRO A 17 -18.30 48.25 18.05
CA PRO A 17 -17.53 47.03 17.87
C PRO A 17 -17.85 46.45 16.50
N GLU A 18 -16.80 46.04 15.80
CA GLU A 18 -16.95 45.37 14.52
C GLU A 18 -17.65 44.03 14.77
N PRO A 19 -18.75 43.71 14.06
CA PRO A 19 -19.48 42.47 14.30
C PRO A 19 -18.54 41.28 14.09
N GLU A 20 -18.59 40.31 15.01
CA GLU A 20 -17.74 39.14 14.91
C GLU A 20 -17.99 38.43 13.57
N LEU A 21 -16.92 38.19 12.81
CA LEU A 21 -17.02 37.48 11.55
C LEU A 21 -17.52 36.05 11.80
N PRO A 22 -18.49 35.56 11.01
CA PRO A 22 -18.87 34.14 10.99
C PRO A 22 -17.64 33.24 10.89
N ILE A 23 -17.69 32.07 11.53
CA ILE A 23 -16.53 31.17 11.59
C ILE A 23 -16.05 30.80 10.18
N GLY A 24 -16.97 30.54 9.24
CA GLY A 24 -16.64 30.20 7.85
C GLY A 24 -15.97 31.32 7.04
N LEU A 25 -15.95 32.55 7.55
CA LEU A 25 -15.26 33.70 6.97
C LEU A 25 -13.84 33.90 7.52
N LYS A 26 -13.48 33.19 8.60
CA LYS A 26 -12.14 33.26 9.21
C LYS A 26 -11.19 32.24 8.57
N PRO A 27 -9.92 32.59 8.32
CA PRO A 27 -8.90 31.61 7.97
C PRO A 27 -8.74 30.58 9.10
N GLN A 28 -8.85 29.29 8.79
CA GLN A 28 -8.74 28.20 9.76
C GLN A 28 -8.32 26.89 9.10
N ALA A 29 -8.04 25.87 9.91
CA ALA A 29 -7.87 24.52 9.43
C ALA A 29 -9.22 23.99 8.90
N VAL A 30 -9.20 23.44 7.69
CA VAL A 30 -10.38 22.84 7.07
C VAL A 30 -10.32 21.33 7.02
N ILE A 31 -9.10 20.78 7.00
CA ILE A 31 -8.83 19.35 7.10
C ILE A 31 -7.64 19.17 8.04
N ARG A 32 -7.68 18.15 8.91
CA ARG A 32 -6.54 17.76 9.74
C ARG A 32 -6.37 16.24 9.78
N GLY A 33 -5.16 15.79 10.08
CA GLY A 33 -4.84 14.42 10.43
C GLY A 33 -3.47 14.34 11.08
N ARG A 34 -3.11 13.16 11.58
CA ARG A 34 -1.79 12.87 12.13
C ARG A 34 -1.22 11.62 11.49
N LEU A 35 -0.03 11.72 10.91
CA LEU A 35 0.69 10.59 10.33
C LEU A 35 1.50 9.87 11.39
N LEU A 36 1.31 8.56 11.51
CA LEU A 36 2.02 7.70 12.45
C LEU A 36 2.59 6.50 11.72
N ASP A 37 3.80 6.08 12.05
CA ASP A 37 4.33 4.80 11.59
C ASP A 37 3.56 3.65 12.24
N GLU A 38 2.98 2.77 11.43
CA GLU A 38 2.19 1.62 11.88
C GLU A 38 2.92 0.76 12.93
N MET A 39 4.24 0.59 12.78
CA MET A 39 5.01 -0.35 13.61
C MET A 39 5.42 0.23 14.96
N THR A 40 5.57 1.55 15.04
CA THR A 40 6.09 2.24 16.25
C THR A 40 5.05 3.14 16.91
N ASN A 41 3.95 3.43 16.22
CA ASN A 41 2.94 4.41 16.60
C ASN A 41 3.52 5.80 16.91
N GLN A 42 4.69 6.10 16.34
CA GLN A 42 5.36 7.39 16.46
C GLN A 42 5.16 8.20 15.17
N PRO A 43 5.20 9.55 15.24
CA PRO A 43 5.21 10.39 14.06
C PRO A 43 6.37 10.06 13.11
N SER A 44 6.13 10.15 11.80
CA SER A 44 7.19 10.01 10.80
C SER A 44 8.26 11.11 10.96
N VAL A 45 9.54 10.73 10.90
CA VAL A 45 10.69 11.65 11.10
C VAL A 45 11.17 12.29 9.78
N GLY A 46 10.81 11.71 8.62
CA GLY A 46 11.21 12.19 7.29
C GLY A 46 10.41 13.39 6.77
N ALA A 47 10.73 13.85 5.55
CA ALA A 47 9.96 14.90 4.92
C ALA A 47 8.53 14.41 4.62
N ILE A 48 7.56 15.29 4.84
CA ILE A 48 6.14 15.02 4.58
C ILE A 48 5.65 16.03 3.55
N TYR A 49 5.00 15.52 2.52
CA TYR A 49 4.33 16.30 1.50
C TYR A 49 2.85 15.93 1.48
N ILE A 50 1.99 16.95 1.45
CA ILE A 50 0.54 16.80 1.35
C ILE A 50 0.05 17.70 0.21
N ASP A 51 -0.78 17.15 -0.66
CA ASP A 51 -1.43 17.93 -1.70
C ASP A 51 -2.88 17.50 -1.96
N SER A 52 -3.57 18.35 -2.70
CA SER A 52 -4.93 18.11 -3.13
C SER A 52 -5.14 18.86 -4.45
N PRO A 53 -5.81 18.26 -5.45
CA PRO A 53 -6.26 18.98 -6.63
C PRO A 53 -7.42 19.94 -6.32
N TYR A 54 -7.98 19.93 -5.10
CA TYR A 54 -9.07 20.79 -4.70
C TYR A 54 -8.60 22.24 -4.56
N ALA A 55 -9.25 23.17 -5.26
CA ALA A 55 -8.83 24.57 -5.28
C ALA A 55 -9.20 25.32 -3.98
N GLY A 56 -8.45 26.39 -3.67
CA GLY A 56 -8.79 27.29 -2.57
C GLY A 56 -8.38 26.81 -1.17
N ILE A 57 -7.67 25.69 -1.08
CA ILE A 57 -7.06 25.18 0.16
C ILE A 57 -5.53 25.20 0.06
N SER A 58 -4.84 25.34 1.19
CA SER A 58 -3.38 25.40 1.25
C SER A 58 -2.83 24.32 2.18
N PRO A 59 -1.85 23.51 1.73
CA PRO A 59 -1.28 22.43 2.53
C PRO A 59 -0.53 22.97 3.75
N ARG A 60 -0.59 22.23 4.85
CA ARG A 60 0.13 22.53 6.10
C ARG A 60 0.69 21.22 6.67
N VAL A 61 1.96 21.29 7.07
CA VAL A 61 2.65 20.24 7.81
C VAL A 61 3.16 20.87 9.10
N GLY A 62 2.85 20.25 10.23
CA GLY A 62 3.26 20.66 11.57
C GLY A 62 4.18 19.64 12.23
N SER A 63 4.63 19.96 13.44
CA SER A 63 5.39 19.02 14.26
C SER A 63 4.52 17.84 14.70
N GLY A 64 5.17 16.72 15.05
CA GLY A 64 4.46 15.53 15.57
C GLY A 64 3.60 14.81 14.54
N GLY A 65 3.92 14.94 13.25
CA GLY A 65 3.21 14.27 12.16
C GLY A 65 1.87 14.91 11.79
N LEU A 66 1.56 16.09 12.33
CA LEU A 66 0.33 16.81 12.02
C LEU A 66 0.34 17.28 10.56
N VAL A 67 -0.72 16.98 9.83
CA VAL A 67 -0.90 17.36 8.43
C VAL A 67 -2.32 17.85 8.19
N GLY A 68 -2.51 18.65 7.16
CA GLY A 68 -3.84 19.07 6.76
C GLY A 68 -3.84 20.24 5.80
N PHE A 69 -4.98 20.90 5.72
CA PHE A 69 -5.19 22.06 4.86
C PHE A 69 -5.79 23.22 5.64
N ALA A 70 -5.35 24.42 5.33
CA ALA A 70 -5.92 25.66 5.82
C ALA A 70 -6.58 26.43 4.68
N ALA A 71 -7.70 27.10 4.96
CA ALA A 71 -8.43 27.91 3.99
C ALA A 71 -9.34 28.92 4.71
N ILE A 72 -10.04 29.73 3.92
CA ILE A 72 -11.26 30.42 4.35
C ILE A 72 -12.43 29.56 3.87
N PRO A 73 -13.19 28.88 4.76
CA PRO A 73 -14.18 27.89 4.36
C PRO A 73 -15.19 28.38 3.32
N VAL A 74 -15.72 29.61 3.43
CA VAL A 74 -16.71 30.13 2.47
C VAL A 74 -16.15 30.28 1.05
N ARG A 75 -14.83 30.42 0.91
CA ARG A 75 -14.17 30.49 -0.40
C ARG A 75 -13.85 29.10 -0.95
N ALA A 76 -13.45 28.18 -0.08
CA ALA A 76 -13.13 26.80 -0.47
C ALA A 76 -14.39 25.97 -0.74
N PHE A 77 -15.43 26.11 0.07
CA PHE A 77 -16.65 25.30 0.04
C PHE A 77 -17.91 26.18 0.01
N PRO A 78 -18.14 26.97 -1.06
CA PRO A 78 -19.25 27.92 -1.12
C PRO A 78 -20.63 27.25 -0.97
N GLU A 79 -20.76 26.00 -1.41
CA GLU A 79 -22.01 25.23 -1.40
C GLU A 79 -22.19 24.36 -0.14
N LEU A 80 -21.34 24.49 0.89
CA LEU A 80 -21.38 23.61 2.06
C LEU A 80 -22.71 23.69 2.85
N LYS A 81 -23.47 24.77 2.66
CA LYS A 81 -24.83 24.89 3.20
C LYS A 81 -25.82 23.91 2.57
N ASN A 82 -25.61 23.56 1.31
CA ASN A 82 -26.55 22.83 0.47
C ASN A 82 -26.13 21.37 0.24
N ALA A 83 -24.84 21.08 0.26
CA ALA A 83 -24.32 19.74 -0.01
C ALA A 83 -22.98 19.47 0.70
N PRO A 84 -22.70 18.21 1.05
CA PRO A 84 -21.36 17.82 1.50
C PRO A 84 -20.36 17.88 0.34
N VAL A 85 -19.08 18.02 0.68
CA VAL A 85 -17.97 18.04 -0.27
C VAL A 85 -17.00 16.93 0.09
N SER A 86 -16.44 16.22 -0.90
CA SER A 86 -15.36 15.26 -0.69
C SER A 86 -14.07 15.83 -1.24
N VAL A 87 -13.06 15.97 -0.39
CA VAL A 87 -11.76 16.54 -0.76
C VAL A 87 -10.75 15.39 -0.93
N PRO A 88 -10.23 15.15 -2.15
CA PRO A 88 -9.15 14.19 -2.36
C PRO A 88 -7.84 14.75 -1.78
N VAL A 89 -7.09 13.90 -1.09
CA VAL A 89 -5.85 14.25 -0.40
C VAL A 89 -4.81 13.19 -0.75
N ASN A 90 -3.67 13.61 -1.29
CA ASN A 90 -2.49 12.75 -1.41
C ASN A 90 -1.47 13.11 -0.34
N LEU A 91 -0.90 12.09 0.27
CA LEU A 91 0.11 12.19 1.32
C LEU A 91 1.32 11.36 0.90
N VAL A 92 2.49 11.95 1.01
CA VAL A 92 3.78 11.29 0.78
C VAL A 92 4.67 11.58 1.97
N ALA A 93 5.29 10.54 2.52
CA ALA A 93 6.30 10.66 3.55
C ALA A 93 7.51 9.80 3.16
N ASP A 94 8.72 10.33 3.36
CA ASP A 94 9.95 9.61 3.00
C ASP A 94 10.02 8.24 3.69
N GLY A 95 10.26 7.19 2.90
CA GLY A 95 10.34 5.81 3.40
C GLY A 95 8.99 5.11 3.59
N TYR A 96 7.88 5.73 3.23
CA TYR A 96 6.53 5.16 3.33
C TYR A 96 5.82 5.08 1.97
N LEU A 97 4.83 4.20 1.88
CA LEU A 97 3.92 4.15 0.75
C LEU A 97 3.06 5.44 0.69
N PRO A 98 2.82 6.00 -0.51
CA PRO A 98 1.90 7.10 -0.67
C PRO A 98 0.49 6.73 -0.20
N LEU A 99 -0.19 7.66 0.45
CA LEU A 99 -1.54 7.47 0.94
C LEU A 99 -2.51 8.40 0.23
N PHE A 100 -3.57 7.83 -0.35
CA PHE A 100 -4.67 8.59 -0.93
C PHE A 100 -5.91 8.51 -0.04
N ARG A 101 -6.53 9.65 0.26
CA ARG A 101 -7.74 9.73 1.08
C ARG A 101 -8.75 10.68 0.46
N SER A 102 -10.02 10.33 0.57
CA SER A 102 -11.13 11.22 0.23
C SER A 102 -11.78 11.65 1.53
N VAL A 103 -11.59 12.92 1.90
CA VAL A 103 -12.03 13.45 3.20
C VAL A 103 -13.39 14.12 3.03
N PRO A 104 -14.45 13.61 3.67
CA PRO A 104 -15.76 14.25 3.62
C PRO A 104 -15.77 15.48 4.52
N ILE A 105 -16.22 16.60 3.98
CA ILE A 105 -16.64 17.79 4.72
C ILE A 105 -18.17 17.80 4.66
N LEU A 106 -18.79 17.53 5.80
CA LEU A 106 -20.23 17.36 5.88
C LEU A 106 -20.96 18.68 5.66
N GLN A 107 -22.17 18.58 5.09
CA GLN A 107 -23.05 19.72 4.92
C GLN A 107 -23.32 20.40 6.28
N ASP A 108 -23.30 21.73 6.29
CA ASP A 108 -23.64 22.53 7.46
C ASP A 108 -24.73 23.56 7.12
N VAL A 109 -25.96 23.30 7.56
CA VAL A 109 -27.13 24.15 7.29
C VAL A 109 -27.00 25.57 7.86
N ASN A 110 -26.13 25.77 8.86
CA ASN A 110 -25.86 27.05 9.50
C ASN A 110 -24.64 27.77 8.88
N PHE A 111 -24.01 27.20 7.87
CA PHE A 111 -22.90 27.81 7.17
C PHE A 111 -23.29 29.18 6.56
N PRO A 112 -22.47 30.24 6.70
CA PRO A 112 -21.08 30.26 7.20
C PRO A 112 -20.93 30.57 8.71
N SER A 113 -22.02 30.63 9.48
CA SER A 113 -21.95 30.93 10.91
C SER A 113 -21.23 29.85 11.71
N SER A 114 -21.34 28.60 11.29
CA SER A 114 -20.54 27.47 11.78
C SER A 114 -19.76 26.81 10.65
N PHE A 115 -18.78 25.99 11.04
CA PHE A 115 -18.01 25.12 10.15
C PHE A 115 -17.41 23.99 10.99
N SER A 116 -17.52 22.75 10.50
CA SER A 116 -16.87 21.59 11.11
C SER A 116 -15.71 21.15 10.22
N LEU A 117 -14.53 20.97 10.83
CA LEU A 117 -13.35 20.52 10.12
C LEU A 117 -13.52 19.07 9.62
N GLY A 118 -12.94 18.76 8.45
CA GLY A 118 -12.74 17.39 8.01
C GLY A 118 -11.62 16.74 8.82
N ASP A 119 -11.91 15.62 9.50
CA ASP A 119 -10.92 14.92 10.32
C ASP A 119 -10.52 13.61 9.64
N MET A 120 -9.22 13.47 9.35
CA MET A 120 -8.62 12.23 8.86
C MET A 120 -8.22 11.30 10.02
N GLY A 121 -8.19 11.80 11.26
CA GLY A 121 -7.73 11.05 12.41
C GLY A 121 -6.24 10.70 12.35
N ASP A 122 -5.89 9.59 12.99
CA ASP A 122 -4.56 8.99 12.91
C ASP A 122 -4.46 8.11 11.66
N LEU A 123 -3.52 8.46 10.78
CA LEU A 123 -3.23 7.76 9.55
C LEU A 123 -1.96 6.93 9.74
N LEU A 124 -2.15 5.62 9.83
CA LEU A 124 -1.03 4.67 9.93
C LEU A 124 -0.35 4.54 8.57
N LEU A 125 0.92 4.91 8.51
CA LEU A 125 1.76 4.83 7.33
C LEU A 125 2.44 3.47 7.27
N HIS A 126 2.43 2.86 6.09
CA HIS A 126 3.12 1.60 5.83
C HIS A 126 4.50 1.90 5.23
N ARG A 127 5.57 1.40 5.84
CA ARG A 127 6.93 1.60 5.31
C ARG A 127 7.10 0.91 3.95
N LEU A 128 7.93 1.49 3.09
CA LEU A 128 8.41 0.82 1.89
C LEU A 128 9.08 -0.50 2.26
N PRO A 129 8.98 -1.54 1.42
CA PRO A 129 9.53 -2.84 1.74
C PRO A 129 11.05 -2.85 1.76
N THR A 130 11.61 -3.78 2.52
CA THR A 130 13.03 -4.15 2.50
C THR A 130 13.17 -5.64 2.18
N ILE A 131 14.37 -6.09 1.85
CA ILE A 131 14.68 -7.50 1.63
C ILE A 131 15.60 -7.98 2.74
N ILE A 132 15.23 -9.08 3.40
CA ILE A 132 16.13 -9.77 4.31
C ILE A 132 17.02 -10.72 3.50
N SER A 133 18.33 -10.60 3.64
CA SER A 133 19.30 -11.48 2.99
C SER A 133 20.58 -11.62 3.80
N GLY A 134 21.40 -12.60 3.47
CA GLY A 134 22.71 -12.78 4.08
C GLY A 134 23.29 -14.13 3.75
N ARG A 135 24.09 -14.68 4.65
CA ARG A 135 24.84 -15.92 4.43
C ARG A 135 24.64 -16.93 5.54
N VAL A 136 24.77 -18.21 5.18
CA VAL A 136 24.87 -19.33 6.11
C VAL A 136 26.30 -19.88 6.06
N LEU A 137 26.96 -19.90 7.21
CA LEU A 137 28.39 -20.17 7.36
C LEU A 137 28.65 -21.18 8.48
N LEU A 138 29.70 -22.00 8.31
CA LEU A 138 30.32 -22.80 9.36
C LEU A 138 31.65 -22.18 9.74
N ASN A 139 31.80 -21.76 11.00
CA ASN A 139 33.05 -21.22 11.53
C ASN A 139 33.87 -22.36 12.18
N THR A 140 34.95 -22.78 11.52
CA THR A 140 35.83 -23.85 12.03
C THR A 140 37.00 -23.30 12.88
N GLY A 141 36.89 -22.07 13.36
CA GLY A 141 37.92 -21.36 14.12
C GLY A 141 39.09 -20.80 13.27
N THR A 142 39.38 -21.40 12.11
CA THR A 142 40.43 -20.92 11.19
C THR A 142 39.90 -20.43 9.85
N ALA A 143 38.68 -20.80 9.47
CA ALA A 143 37.99 -20.33 8.28
C ALA A 143 36.47 -20.30 8.48
N ALA A 144 35.79 -19.49 7.67
CA ALA A 144 34.34 -19.54 7.50
C ALA A 144 34.02 -20.23 6.17
N THR A 145 33.33 -21.36 6.22
CA THR A 145 32.93 -22.14 5.04
C THR A 145 31.45 -21.93 4.76
N ALA A 146 31.08 -21.72 3.51
CA ALA A 146 29.67 -21.58 3.13
C ALA A 146 28.91 -22.90 3.29
N ILE A 147 27.68 -22.82 3.81
CA ILE A 147 26.77 -23.97 3.90
C ILE A 147 25.69 -23.85 2.83
N PRO A 148 25.74 -24.67 1.77
CA PRO A 148 24.71 -24.68 0.75
C PRO A 148 23.49 -25.51 1.16
N GLY A 149 22.32 -25.14 0.67
CA GLY A 149 21.09 -25.91 0.86
C GLY A 149 20.50 -25.84 2.27
N ALA A 150 21.00 -24.97 3.15
CA ALA A 150 20.38 -24.73 4.45
C ALA A 150 19.01 -24.08 4.23
N ALA A 151 17.99 -24.53 4.94
CA ALA A 151 16.64 -23.97 4.91
C ALA A 151 16.55 -22.78 5.87
N ILE A 152 16.12 -21.62 5.38
CA ILE A 152 15.84 -20.44 6.19
C ILE A 152 14.34 -20.18 6.15
N THR A 153 13.70 -20.10 7.31
CA THR A 153 12.25 -19.90 7.44
C THR A 153 11.93 -18.78 8.42
N LEU A 154 10.87 -18.04 8.12
CA LEU A 154 10.24 -17.13 9.09
C LEU A 154 9.41 -17.96 10.07
N THR A 155 9.65 -17.83 11.37
CA THR A 155 8.98 -18.63 12.42
C THR A 155 7.91 -17.87 13.18
N GLY A 156 7.94 -16.53 13.10
CA GLY A 156 6.94 -15.68 13.72
C GLY A 156 7.24 -14.20 13.48
N VAL A 157 6.24 -13.34 13.71
CA VAL A 157 6.33 -11.91 13.47
C VAL A 157 5.74 -11.09 14.61
N TRP A 158 6.31 -9.90 14.81
CA TRP A 158 5.76 -8.84 15.63
C TRP A 158 5.53 -7.63 14.74
N ARG A 159 4.28 -7.16 14.68
CA ARG A 159 3.91 -5.94 13.94
C ARG A 159 4.31 -4.66 14.68
N SER A 160 4.43 -4.73 15.99
CA SER A 160 4.99 -3.68 16.84
C SER A 160 6.06 -4.26 17.75
N LEU A 161 7.10 -3.49 18.06
CA LEU A 161 8.16 -3.97 18.94
C LEU A 161 7.58 -4.27 20.33
N PRO A 162 7.82 -5.47 20.88
CA PRO A 162 7.39 -5.77 22.23
C PRO A 162 8.10 -4.83 23.23
N PRO A 163 7.41 -4.35 24.28
CA PRO A 163 8.06 -3.58 25.33
C PRO A 163 9.20 -4.37 25.96
N ALA A 164 10.33 -3.71 26.26
CA ALA A 164 11.52 -4.38 26.81
C ALA A 164 11.26 -5.11 28.16
N SER A 165 10.18 -4.76 28.87
CA SER A 165 9.79 -5.37 30.14
C SER A 165 8.82 -6.56 30.00
N MET A 166 8.40 -6.92 28.78
CA MET A 166 7.41 -7.96 28.54
C MET A 166 7.89 -8.98 27.51
N VAL A 167 7.67 -10.25 27.78
CA VAL A 167 7.83 -11.33 26.80
C VAL A 167 6.49 -11.51 26.10
N VAL A 168 6.38 -11.00 24.87
CA VAL A 168 5.19 -11.17 24.04
C VAL A 168 5.48 -12.24 22.99
N PRO A 169 4.69 -13.33 22.92
CA PRO A 169 4.89 -14.34 21.88
C PRO A 169 4.65 -13.75 20.49
N PRO A 170 5.39 -14.21 19.46
CA PRO A 170 5.15 -13.74 18.09
C PRO A 170 3.79 -14.22 17.57
N ALA A 171 3.21 -13.45 16.67
CA ALA A 171 2.14 -13.95 15.82
C ALA A 171 2.71 -14.99 14.83
N PRO A 172 1.89 -15.97 14.37
CA PRO A 172 2.29 -16.86 13.30
C PRO A 172 2.76 -16.08 12.06
N PRO A 173 3.72 -16.60 11.27
CA PRO A 173 4.23 -15.97 10.07
C PRO A 173 3.24 -16.11 8.89
N ASP A 174 1.99 -15.69 9.10
CA ASP A 174 0.93 -15.73 8.10
C ASP A 174 0.97 -14.50 7.18
N LEU A 175 2.06 -14.37 6.43
CA LEU A 175 2.27 -13.29 5.47
C LEU A 175 2.70 -13.82 4.10
N VAL A 176 2.30 -13.10 3.06
CA VAL A 176 2.60 -13.41 1.66
C VAL A 176 3.14 -12.15 0.99
N SER A 177 4.26 -12.30 0.28
CA SER A 177 4.83 -11.25 -0.54
C SER A 177 4.24 -11.31 -1.96
N LEU A 178 3.80 -10.17 -2.49
CA LEU A 178 3.09 -10.02 -3.76
C LEU A 178 3.95 -9.27 -4.76
N SER A 179 3.87 -9.69 -6.03
CA SER A 179 4.40 -8.93 -7.16
C SER A 179 3.37 -8.84 -8.30
N PRO A 180 2.96 -7.64 -8.73
CA PRO A 180 3.19 -6.36 -8.04
C PRO A 180 2.42 -6.32 -6.69
N GLY A 181 2.64 -5.27 -5.89
CA GLY A 181 1.82 -5.00 -4.69
C GLY A 181 0.35 -4.71 -5.04
N ILE A 182 -0.51 -4.65 -4.02
CA ILE A 182 -1.96 -4.50 -4.24
C ILE A 182 -2.33 -3.20 -4.97
N TYR A 183 -3.34 -3.26 -5.82
CA TYR A 183 -3.76 -2.17 -6.69
C TYR A 183 -4.66 -1.15 -5.99
N SER A 184 -5.39 -1.57 -4.96
CA SER A 184 -6.36 -0.75 -4.25
C SER A 184 -6.36 -1.10 -2.77
N ASP A 185 -6.83 -0.18 -1.93
CA ASP A 185 -7.00 -0.43 -0.50
C ASP A 185 -7.95 -1.62 -0.29
N ARG A 186 -7.55 -2.53 0.61
CA ARG A 186 -8.29 -3.74 0.99
C ARG A 186 -8.54 -3.73 2.48
N SER A 187 -9.80 -3.85 2.87
CA SER A 187 -10.10 -4.06 4.29
C SER A 187 -10.04 -5.54 4.65
N ALA A 188 -9.44 -5.89 5.79
CA ALA A 188 -9.52 -7.22 6.37
C ALA A 188 -10.97 -7.71 6.45
N ALA A 189 -11.88 -6.81 6.82
CA ALA A 189 -13.31 -7.08 6.85
C ALA A 189 -13.85 -7.30 5.43
N GLY A 190 -14.09 -8.57 5.09
CA GLY A 190 -14.72 -8.97 3.83
C GLY A 190 -13.76 -9.20 2.67
N SER A 191 -12.45 -9.01 2.85
CA SER A 191 -11.46 -9.45 1.85
C SER A 191 -11.15 -10.93 1.98
N GLN A 192 -11.09 -11.62 0.85
CA GLN A 192 -10.70 -13.03 0.76
C GLN A 192 -9.52 -13.18 -0.20
N VAL A 193 -8.56 -14.00 0.21
CA VAL A 193 -7.36 -14.38 -0.53
C VAL A 193 -7.49 -15.85 -0.94
N GLN A 194 -7.29 -16.14 -2.21
CA GLN A 194 -7.42 -17.48 -2.77
C GLN A 194 -6.12 -17.87 -3.47
N GLY A 195 -5.55 -19.03 -3.12
CA GLY A 195 -4.42 -19.60 -3.85
C GLY A 195 -4.83 -19.99 -5.26
N LEU A 196 -3.95 -19.74 -6.24
CA LEU A 196 -4.18 -19.98 -7.66
C LEU A 196 -3.03 -20.76 -8.29
N LYS A 197 -3.34 -21.62 -9.26
CA LYS A 197 -2.37 -22.18 -10.21
C LYS A 197 -2.67 -21.70 -11.62
N TYR A 198 -1.62 -21.55 -12.41
CA TYR A 198 -1.71 -21.22 -13.82
C TYR A 198 -2.22 -22.42 -14.63
N LEU A 199 -3.25 -22.19 -15.47
CA LEU A 199 -3.81 -23.21 -16.36
C LEU A 199 -3.27 -23.11 -17.80
N GLY A 200 -2.74 -21.96 -18.19
CA GLY A 200 -2.30 -21.71 -19.56
C GLY A 200 -2.62 -20.30 -20.05
N ALA A 201 -2.10 -19.98 -21.23
CA ALA A 201 -2.38 -18.75 -21.97
C ALA A 201 -3.25 -19.08 -23.18
N PRO A 202 -4.59 -19.05 -23.06
CA PRO A 202 -5.45 -19.33 -24.21
C PRO A 202 -5.38 -18.19 -25.22
N GLY A 203 -5.03 -18.52 -26.46
CA GLY A 203 -4.99 -17.59 -27.58
C GLY A 203 -3.59 -17.10 -27.93
N PRO A 204 -3.47 -16.27 -28.98
CA PRO A 204 -2.17 -15.77 -29.42
C PRO A 204 -1.69 -14.60 -28.57
N ASP A 205 -0.36 -14.47 -28.45
CA ASP A 205 0.30 -13.31 -27.88
C ASP A 205 -0.09 -12.03 -28.62
N LYS A 206 -0.22 -10.95 -27.85
CA LYS A 206 -0.40 -9.57 -28.30
C LYS A 206 0.83 -8.76 -27.96
N SER A 207 0.96 -7.61 -28.57
CA SER A 207 1.95 -6.60 -28.17
C SER A 207 1.29 -5.29 -27.81
N LEU A 208 1.91 -4.57 -26.86
CA LEU A 208 1.56 -3.17 -26.61
C LEU A 208 1.99 -2.31 -27.80
N LEU A 209 1.06 -1.53 -28.36
CA LEU A 209 1.35 -0.63 -29.47
C LEU A 209 1.95 0.71 -29.02
N ASN A 210 1.76 1.09 -27.75
CA ASN A 210 2.32 2.29 -27.13
C ASN A 210 2.94 1.93 -25.78
N ASP A 211 3.82 2.80 -25.28
CA ASP A 211 4.22 2.74 -23.87
C ASP A 211 2.99 2.90 -22.96
N ALA A 212 2.95 2.11 -21.90
CA ALA A 212 1.94 2.18 -20.86
C ALA A 212 2.61 2.59 -19.55
N MET A 213 2.25 3.74 -19.01
CA MET A 213 2.84 4.26 -17.77
C MET A 213 2.12 3.70 -16.55
N ALA A 214 2.84 3.60 -15.42
CA ALA A 214 2.21 3.38 -14.13
C ALA A 214 1.05 4.36 -13.90
N ALA A 215 0.02 3.90 -13.17
CA ALA A 215 -1.27 4.56 -12.95
C ALA A 215 -2.21 4.66 -14.19
N GLN A 216 -1.78 4.27 -15.40
CA GLN A 216 -2.70 4.19 -16.54
C GLN A 216 -3.59 2.95 -16.48
N SER A 217 -4.82 3.07 -16.96
CA SER A 217 -5.78 1.96 -17.05
C SER A 217 -6.18 1.64 -18.48
N GLN A 218 -5.47 2.18 -19.48
CA GLN A 218 -5.79 1.99 -20.90
C GLN A 218 -4.54 1.48 -21.61
N LEU A 219 -4.71 0.40 -22.36
CA LEU A 219 -3.67 -0.18 -23.20
C LEU A 219 -4.16 -0.19 -24.65
N MET A 220 -3.23 0.01 -25.59
CA MET A 220 -3.48 -0.24 -27.00
C MET A 220 -2.80 -1.55 -27.38
N LEU A 221 -3.57 -2.56 -27.76
CA LEU A 221 -3.07 -3.88 -28.15
C LEU A 221 -2.97 -4.01 -29.67
N SER A 222 -2.07 -4.87 -30.15
CA SER A 222 -1.87 -5.18 -31.57
C SER A 222 -3.15 -5.62 -32.28
N ASP A 223 -4.00 -6.39 -31.60
CA ASP A 223 -5.29 -6.85 -32.10
C ASP A 223 -6.21 -7.29 -30.94
N ARG A 224 -7.51 -7.50 -31.20
CA ARG A 224 -8.48 -7.93 -30.18
C ARG A 224 -8.82 -9.41 -30.19
N HIS A 225 -8.18 -10.20 -31.05
CA HIS A 225 -8.58 -11.59 -31.27
C HIS A 225 -8.49 -12.38 -29.95
N LEU A 226 -9.62 -12.95 -29.53
CA LEU A 226 -9.81 -13.69 -28.27
C LEU A 226 -9.61 -12.89 -26.97
N ILE A 227 -9.74 -11.56 -27.04
CA ILE A 227 -9.77 -10.68 -25.87
C ILE A 227 -11.20 -10.16 -25.64
N ALA A 228 -11.75 -10.41 -24.45
CA ALA A 228 -13.08 -9.99 -24.04
C ALA A 228 -13.08 -9.37 -22.64
N PRO A 229 -14.11 -8.58 -22.27
CA PRO A 229 -14.32 -8.17 -20.88
C PRO A 229 -14.31 -9.37 -19.92
N ASN A 230 -13.72 -9.17 -18.74
CA ASN A 230 -13.44 -10.16 -17.68
C ASN A 230 -12.31 -11.15 -17.97
N ASP A 231 -11.66 -11.09 -19.13
CA ASP A 231 -10.41 -11.81 -19.34
C ASP A 231 -9.29 -11.24 -18.48
N ILE A 232 -8.35 -12.10 -18.07
CA ILE A 232 -7.16 -11.70 -17.32
C ILE A 232 -6.00 -11.62 -18.29
N LEU A 233 -5.30 -10.50 -18.32
CA LEU A 233 -4.09 -10.32 -19.12
C LEU A 233 -2.87 -10.45 -18.22
N ALA A 234 -1.87 -11.21 -18.68
CA ALA A 234 -0.50 -11.11 -18.18
C ALA A 234 0.28 -10.17 -19.10
N ILE A 235 0.89 -9.14 -18.51
CA ILE A 235 1.59 -8.07 -19.23
C ILE A 235 3.07 -8.16 -18.89
N ASP A 236 3.93 -8.08 -19.90
CA ASP A 236 5.40 -8.07 -19.77
C ASP A 236 5.97 -9.32 -19.09
N THR A 237 5.44 -10.49 -19.44
CA THR A 237 5.80 -11.80 -18.83
C THR A 237 7.25 -12.23 -19.04
N MET A 238 8.00 -11.51 -19.87
CA MET A 238 9.43 -11.73 -20.10
C MET A 238 10.30 -11.07 -19.02
N ASP A 239 9.71 -10.22 -18.18
CA ASP A 239 10.37 -9.55 -17.06
C ASP A 239 9.55 -9.75 -15.78
N ALA A 240 10.07 -10.59 -14.87
CA ALA A 240 9.38 -10.95 -13.64
C ALA A 240 9.17 -9.76 -12.68
N GLU A 241 9.99 -8.71 -12.77
CA GLU A 241 9.84 -7.50 -11.94
C GLU A 241 8.76 -6.55 -12.48
N ARG A 242 8.45 -6.66 -13.78
CA ARG A 242 7.43 -5.86 -14.45
C ARG A 242 6.16 -6.64 -14.78
N THR A 243 6.11 -7.94 -14.50
CA THR A 243 4.93 -8.75 -14.83
C THR A 243 3.71 -8.30 -14.02
N GLU A 244 2.60 -8.00 -14.69
CA GLU A 244 1.33 -7.63 -14.06
C GLU A 244 0.17 -8.51 -14.55
N PHE A 245 -0.81 -8.77 -13.68
CA PHE A 245 -2.01 -9.56 -13.99
C PHE A 245 -3.27 -8.73 -13.77
N VAL A 246 -3.91 -8.29 -14.85
CA VAL A 246 -5.01 -7.33 -14.75
C VAL A 246 -6.22 -7.77 -15.57
N THR A 247 -7.40 -7.62 -14.97
CA THR A 247 -8.67 -7.95 -15.63
C THR A 247 -9.04 -6.89 -16.66
N VAL A 248 -9.50 -7.30 -17.84
CA VAL A 248 -10.08 -6.42 -18.86
C VAL A 248 -11.46 -5.97 -18.42
N LYS A 249 -11.67 -4.66 -18.30
CA LYS A 249 -12.97 -4.06 -18.01
C LYS A 249 -13.79 -3.84 -19.28
N THR A 250 -13.20 -3.24 -20.31
CA THR A 250 -13.84 -3.01 -21.61
C THR A 250 -12.85 -3.14 -22.76
N VAL A 251 -13.36 -3.42 -23.96
CA VAL A 251 -12.61 -3.44 -25.22
C VAL A 251 -13.31 -2.52 -26.21
N THR A 252 -12.57 -1.60 -26.83
CA THR A 252 -13.10 -0.59 -27.78
C THR A 252 -12.15 -0.39 -28.96
N GLY A 253 -12.66 0.13 -30.08
CA GLY A 253 -11.83 0.65 -31.18
C GLY A 253 -11.55 -0.30 -32.35
N ALA A 254 -11.91 -1.58 -32.27
CA ALA A 254 -11.70 -2.55 -33.34
C ALA A 254 -13.02 -3.05 -33.96
N SER A 255 -13.16 -2.91 -35.28
CA SER A 255 -14.31 -3.41 -36.06
C SER A 255 -14.15 -4.87 -36.51
N ALA A 256 -12.92 -5.38 -36.55
CA ALA A 256 -12.56 -6.77 -36.85
C ALA A 256 -11.60 -7.30 -35.78
N ASP A 257 -11.40 -8.62 -35.71
CA ASP A 257 -10.62 -9.25 -34.64
C ASP A 257 -9.11 -9.00 -34.76
N ASP A 258 -8.62 -8.84 -35.97
CA ASP A 258 -7.22 -8.63 -36.38
C ASP A 258 -6.77 -7.17 -36.34
N LEU A 259 -7.66 -6.25 -35.96
CA LEU A 259 -7.37 -4.82 -35.87
C LEU A 259 -7.00 -4.41 -34.45
N PRO A 260 -6.09 -3.42 -34.30
CA PRO A 260 -5.73 -2.85 -33.00
C PRO A 260 -6.93 -2.43 -32.17
N ALA A 261 -6.86 -2.69 -30.87
CA ALA A 261 -7.93 -2.37 -29.94
C ALA A 261 -7.42 -1.73 -28.66
N GLN A 262 -8.21 -0.78 -28.17
CA GLN A 262 -7.99 -0.19 -26.87
C GLN A 262 -8.71 -1.03 -25.82
N VAL A 263 -7.98 -1.53 -24.84
CA VAL A 263 -8.54 -2.22 -23.66
C VAL A 263 -8.46 -1.29 -22.46
N THR A 264 -9.55 -1.21 -21.70
CA THR A 264 -9.56 -0.56 -20.38
C THR A 264 -9.41 -1.65 -19.33
N LEU A 265 -8.48 -1.47 -18.42
CA LEU A 265 -8.18 -2.38 -17.30
C LEU A 265 -9.10 -2.10 -16.10
N ALA A 266 -9.36 -3.13 -15.31
CA ALA A 266 -10.15 -3.01 -14.08
C ALA A 266 -9.39 -2.30 -12.95
N SER A 267 -8.06 -2.36 -12.98
CA SER A 267 -7.15 -1.65 -12.08
C SER A 267 -6.11 -0.89 -12.90
N PRO A 268 -5.63 0.28 -12.44
CA PRO A 268 -4.51 0.96 -13.09
C PRO A 268 -3.21 0.18 -12.89
N LEU A 269 -2.27 0.28 -13.84
CA LEU A 269 -0.97 -0.40 -13.81
C LEU A 269 -0.11 0.08 -12.63
N ARG A 270 0.72 -0.80 -12.09
CA ARG A 270 1.71 -0.46 -11.05
C ARG A 270 3.08 -0.15 -11.62
N ALA A 271 3.46 -0.81 -12.70
CA ALA A 271 4.70 -0.63 -13.42
C ALA A 271 4.47 0.10 -14.74
N SER A 272 5.56 0.65 -15.30
CA SER A 272 5.56 1.11 -16.68
C SER A 272 5.99 -0.04 -17.59
N HIS A 273 5.26 -0.23 -18.68
CA HIS A 273 5.56 -1.21 -19.73
C HIS A 273 5.90 -0.50 -21.03
N ARG A 274 6.88 -1.04 -21.73
CA ARG A 274 7.34 -0.46 -23.00
C ARG A 274 6.45 -0.90 -24.15
N GLN A 275 6.41 -0.09 -25.19
CA GLN A 275 5.92 -0.49 -26.50
C GLN A 275 6.59 -1.81 -26.93
N GLY A 276 5.80 -2.73 -27.46
CA GLY A 276 6.25 -4.06 -27.87
C GLY A 276 6.27 -5.09 -26.74
N ALA A 277 5.99 -4.72 -25.48
CA ALA A 277 5.86 -5.70 -24.40
C ALA A 277 4.77 -6.73 -24.73
N THR A 278 5.08 -8.00 -24.46
CA THR A 278 4.16 -9.11 -24.69
C THR A 278 2.98 -9.02 -23.73
N VAL A 279 1.78 -9.20 -24.26
CA VAL A 279 0.54 -9.29 -23.50
C VAL A 279 -0.20 -10.53 -23.95
N HIS A 280 -0.61 -11.41 -23.04
CA HIS A 280 -1.49 -12.50 -23.42
C HIS A 280 -2.54 -12.77 -22.36
N LYS A 281 -3.65 -13.32 -22.82
CA LYS A 281 -4.72 -13.78 -21.95
C LYS A 281 -4.22 -14.99 -21.16
N ILE A 282 -4.56 -15.04 -19.88
CA ILE A 282 -4.23 -16.16 -19.00
C ILE A 282 -5.49 -16.71 -18.31
N GLN A 283 -5.37 -17.94 -17.83
CA GLN A 283 -6.37 -18.58 -16.98
C GLN A 283 -5.75 -19.12 -15.70
N PHE A 284 -6.45 -18.92 -14.59
CA PHE A 284 -6.11 -19.47 -13.30
C PHE A 284 -7.15 -20.50 -12.86
N GLN A 285 -6.72 -21.42 -12.01
CA GLN A 285 -7.59 -22.31 -11.24
C GLN A 285 -7.34 -22.12 -9.75
N ASN A 286 -8.40 -22.05 -8.97
CA ASN A 286 -8.31 -22.04 -7.51
C ASN A 286 -7.63 -23.31 -6.99
N VAL A 287 -6.77 -23.12 -5.99
CA VAL A 287 -6.08 -24.18 -5.25
C VAL A 287 -6.31 -23.93 -3.76
N GLY A 288 -6.82 -24.93 -3.06
CA GLY A 288 -7.16 -24.81 -1.64
C GLY A 288 -8.38 -23.92 -1.40
N PRO A 289 -8.79 -23.76 -0.12
CA PRO A 289 -9.86 -22.85 0.27
C PRO A 289 -9.41 -21.38 0.21
N ALA A 290 -10.35 -20.46 0.02
CA ALA A 290 -10.12 -19.05 0.26
C ALA A 290 -9.97 -18.79 1.77
N ILE A 291 -9.10 -17.84 2.13
CA ILE A 291 -8.86 -17.41 3.50
C ILE A 291 -9.06 -15.90 3.63
N ALA A 292 -9.42 -15.44 4.82
CA ALA A 292 -9.55 -14.01 5.07
C ALA A 292 -8.19 -13.31 5.06
N LEU A 293 -8.18 -12.06 4.58
CA LEU A 293 -7.10 -11.13 4.85
C LEU A 293 -7.07 -10.83 6.35
N GLY A 294 -5.90 -10.92 6.97
CA GLY A 294 -5.71 -10.77 8.41
C GLY A 294 -5.71 -9.31 8.86
N ASP A 295 -5.27 -8.41 7.99
CA ASP A 295 -5.15 -6.98 8.28
C ASP A 295 -5.48 -6.13 7.06
N ASP A 296 -5.94 -4.89 7.31
CA ASP A 296 -6.13 -3.92 6.25
C ASP A 296 -4.81 -3.70 5.50
N ALA A 297 -4.91 -3.51 4.19
CA ALA A 297 -3.78 -3.25 3.31
C ALA A 297 -4.11 -2.04 2.43
N ILE A 298 -3.11 -1.23 2.11
CA ILE A 298 -3.26 -0.04 1.27
C ILE A 298 -2.63 -0.27 -0.10
N ALA A 299 -3.12 0.46 -1.11
CA ALA A 299 -2.57 0.39 -2.47
C ALA A 299 -1.04 0.50 -2.47
N GLY A 300 -0.36 -0.51 -3.01
CA GLY A 300 1.09 -0.61 -3.06
C GLY A 300 1.72 -1.50 -1.99
N ASP A 301 0.96 -2.00 -1.02
CA ASP A 301 1.45 -3.03 -0.11
C ASP A 301 1.91 -4.26 -0.91
N VAL A 302 3.20 -4.59 -0.78
CA VAL A 302 3.78 -5.81 -1.35
C VAL A 302 3.75 -6.97 -0.39
N CYS A 303 3.41 -6.76 0.88
CA CYS A 303 3.32 -7.81 1.89
C CYS A 303 1.94 -7.73 2.53
N ILE A 304 1.16 -8.81 2.42
CA ILE A 304 -0.17 -8.92 3.01
C ILE A 304 -0.14 -9.93 4.15
N PHE A 305 -0.98 -9.70 5.16
CA PHE A 305 -1.22 -10.64 6.26
C PHE A 305 -2.50 -11.42 5.98
N VAL A 306 -2.49 -12.72 6.24
CA VAL A 306 -3.62 -13.63 5.97
C VAL A 306 -3.95 -14.45 7.21
N ASN A 307 -5.14 -15.04 7.28
CA ASN A 307 -5.51 -15.94 8.36
C ASN A 307 -5.16 -17.39 8.01
N GLY A 308 -3.89 -17.76 8.19
CA GLY A 308 -3.36 -19.12 7.96
C GLY A 308 -2.78 -19.33 6.55
N VAL A 309 -1.51 -18.97 6.35
CA VAL A 309 -0.82 -19.04 5.04
C VAL A 309 -0.74 -20.46 4.47
N ALA A 310 -0.72 -21.48 5.33
CA ALA A 310 -0.68 -22.88 4.93
C ALA A 310 -1.86 -23.28 4.02
N ASN A 311 -3.01 -22.63 4.16
CA ASN A 311 -4.20 -22.89 3.34
C ASN A 311 -4.05 -22.44 1.89
N LEU A 312 -3.09 -21.56 1.59
CA LEU A 312 -2.75 -21.17 0.22
C LEU A 312 -1.92 -22.24 -0.49
N THR A 313 -1.49 -23.30 0.21
CA THR A 313 -0.79 -24.46 -0.37
C THR A 313 0.45 -24.10 -1.19
N SER A 314 1.15 -23.04 -0.79
CA SER A 314 2.30 -22.48 -1.52
C SER A 314 1.97 -22.17 -3.00
N ALA A 315 0.73 -21.79 -3.29
CA ALA A 315 0.31 -21.41 -4.63
C ALA A 315 1.16 -20.25 -5.16
N PRO A 316 1.70 -20.35 -6.39
CA PRO A 316 2.59 -19.33 -6.96
C PRO A 316 1.84 -18.04 -7.35
N PHE A 317 0.51 -18.08 -7.36
CA PHE A 317 -0.34 -16.94 -7.60
C PHE A 317 -1.44 -16.88 -6.54
N VAL A 318 -1.97 -15.68 -6.32
CA VAL A 318 -3.15 -15.47 -5.48
C VAL A 318 -4.12 -14.51 -6.16
N SER A 319 -5.41 -14.66 -5.85
CA SER A 319 -6.38 -13.59 -6.07
C SER A 319 -6.85 -12.99 -4.76
N ILE A 320 -7.19 -11.69 -4.82
CA ILE A 320 -7.75 -10.93 -3.70
C ILE A 320 -9.11 -10.38 -4.14
N THR A 321 -10.16 -10.69 -3.40
CA THR A 321 -11.53 -10.28 -3.68
C THR A 321 -12.13 -9.54 -2.49
N GLN A 322 -12.98 -8.53 -2.74
CA GLN A 322 -13.71 -7.82 -1.70
C GLN A 322 -15.01 -7.22 -2.26
N GLY A 323 -16.13 -7.93 -2.07
CA GLY A 323 -17.45 -7.45 -2.50
C GLY A 323 -17.49 -7.06 -3.98
N VAL A 324 -17.75 -5.77 -4.25
CA VAL A 324 -17.87 -5.21 -5.61
C VAL A 324 -16.55 -4.67 -6.18
N MET A 325 -15.46 -4.66 -5.39
CA MET A 325 -14.15 -4.23 -5.87
C MET A 325 -13.62 -5.24 -6.90
N PRO A 326 -12.92 -4.79 -7.95
CA PRO A 326 -12.30 -5.70 -8.92
C PRO A 326 -11.44 -6.77 -8.24
N THR A 327 -11.46 -7.99 -8.74
CA THR A 327 -10.52 -9.03 -8.29
C THR A 327 -9.11 -8.66 -8.73
N GLU A 328 -8.18 -8.68 -7.79
CA GLU A 328 -6.75 -8.51 -8.08
C GLU A 328 -6.06 -9.87 -8.18
N TYR A 329 -5.02 -9.96 -9.01
CA TYR A 329 -4.25 -11.17 -9.25
C TYR A 329 -2.75 -10.84 -9.11
N HIS A 330 -2.02 -11.67 -8.38
CA HIS A 330 -0.61 -11.40 -8.06
C HIS A 330 0.22 -12.68 -8.15
N SER A 331 1.49 -12.53 -8.52
CA SER A 331 2.50 -13.53 -8.15
C SER A 331 2.67 -13.52 -6.63
N ALA A 332 2.77 -14.70 -6.03
CA ALA A 332 2.92 -14.87 -4.59
C ALA A 332 4.25 -15.55 -4.24
N SER A 333 4.97 -14.97 -3.28
CA SER A 333 6.19 -15.53 -2.70
C SER A 333 6.04 -15.67 -1.20
N TYR A 334 6.60 -16.74 -0.65
CA TYR A 334 6.47 -17.11 0.75
C TYR A 334 7.80 -16.94 1.48
N PHE A 335 7.76 -16.74 2.80
CA PHE A 335 8.95 -16.47 3.61
C PHE A 335 9.66 -17.76 4.05
N GLN A 336 10.05 -18.55 3.05
CA GLN A 336 10.89 -19.73 3.16
C GLN A 336 11.85 -19.75 1.96
N THR A 337 13.14 -19.97 2.22
CA THR A 337 14.19 -19.97 1.19
C THR A 337 15.28 -20.97 1.54
N THR A 338 16.20 -21.21 0.61
CA THR A 338 17.37 -22.07 0.81
C THR A 338 18.64 -21.32 0.43
N SER A 339 19.74 -21.55 1.16
CA SER A 339 21.03 -20.99 0.79
C SER A 339 21.59 -21.60 -0.49
N ASP A 340 22.24 -20.77 -1.31
CA ASP A 340 22.90 -21.19 -2.55
C ASP A 340 24.27 -21.87 -2.31
N ALA A 341 24.97 -22.21 -3.40
CA ALA A 341 26.28 -22.86 -3.35
C ALA A 341 27.35 -22.06 -2.57
N GLN A 342 27.18 -20.74 -2.44
CA GLN A 342 28.08 -19.82 -1.73
C GLN A 342 27.52 -19.41 -0.36
N GLY A 343 26.42 -20.05 0.06
CA GLY A 343 25.75 -19.86 1.33
C GLY A 343 24.81 -18.65 1.35
N PHE A 344 24.60 -17.93 0.25
CA PHE A 344 23.72 -16.77 0.23
C PHE A 344 22.26 -17.17 0.23
N PHE A 345 21.43 -16.43 0.95
CA PHE A 345 19.98 -16.55 0.89
C PHE A 345 19.33 -15.17 0.75
N ARG A 346 18.13 -15.16 0.21
CA ARG A 346 17.31 -13.95 0.04
C ARG A 346 15.84 -14.32 0.23
N PHE A 347 15.15 -13.57 1.09
CA PHE A 347 13.68 -13.63 1.20
C PHE A 347 13.02 -12.73 0.15
N PRO A 348 11.72 -12.95 -0.16
CA PRO A 348 10.97 -11.95 -0.89
C PRO A 348 10.83 -10.65 -0.05
N PRO A 349 10.43 -9.52 -0.67
CA PRO A 349 10.27 -8.26 0.04
C PRO A 349 9.32 -8.37 1.24
N ILE A 350 9.73 -7.81 2.39
CA ILE A 350 8.97 -7.74 3.63
C ILE A 350 8.63 -6.29 3.94
N SER A 351 7.42 -6.03 4.43
CA SER A 351 6.99 -4.74 4.97
C SER A 351 6.11 -4.94 6.20
N ARG A 352 5.92 -3.87 6.99
CA ARG A 352 4.97 -3.84 8.13
C ARG A 352 5.28 -4.86 9.25
N VAL A 353 6.55 -5.29 9.37
CA VAL A 353 7.02 -6.23 10.41
C VAL A 353 8.13 -5.56 11.22
N ALA A 354 7.85 -5.22 12.47
CA ALA A 354 8.80 -4.53 13.34
C ALA A 354 9.94 -5.45 13.79
N GLN A 355 9.63 -6.72 14.03
CA GLN A 355 10.58 -7.77 14.39
C GLN A 355 10.07 -9.12 13.88
N CYS A 356 10.97 -10.03 13.55
CA CYS A 356 10.64 -11.39 13.19
C CYS A 356 11.59 -12.43 13.78
N GLY A 357 11.07 -13.64 13.96
CA GLY A 357 11.87 -14.83 14.25
C GLY A 357 12.28 -15.51 12.95
N LEU A 358 13.56 -15.83 12.84
CA LEU A 358 14.13 -16.55 11.72
C LEU A 358 14.79 -17.84 12.22
N ARG A 359 14.59 -18.93 11.51
CA ARG A 359 15.22 -20.22 11.77
C ARG A 359 16.06 -20.64 10.59
N CYS A 360 17.30 -21.05 10.85
CA CYS A 360 18.16 -21.74 9.90
C CYS A 360 18.33 -23.20 10.32
N HIS A 361 18.14 -24.12 9.37
CA HIS A 361 18.33 -25.56 9.53
C HIS A 361 19.14 -26.10 8.35
N ASP A 362 20.31 -26.68 8.59
CA ASP A 362 21.15 -27.27 7.53
C ASP A 362 21.11 -28.80 7.48
N GLY A 363 20.32 -29.43 8.37
CA GLY A 363 20.21 -30.88 8.48
C GLY A 363 21.35 -31.59 9.19
N VAL A 364 22.39 -30.85 9.64
CA VAL A 364 23.60 -31.42 10.25
C VAL A 364 23.83 -30.86 11.65
N HIS A 365 23.67 -29.55 11.82
CA HIS A 365 23.91 -28.84 13.07
C HIS A 365 22.60 -28.47 13.79
N PRO A 366 22.63 -28.14 15.10
CA PRO A 366 21.45 -27.65 15.81
C PRO A 366 20.91 -26.36 15.20
N ASP A 367 19.60 -26.26 15.05
CA ASP A 367 18.92 -25.09 14.46
C ASP A 367 19.40 -23.77 15.09
N LEU A 368 19.63 -22.77 14.23
CA LEU A 368 19.91 -21.40 14.67
C LEU A 368 18.61 -20.59 14.60
N ASP A 369 18.09 -20.21 15.76
CA ASP A 369 16.95 -19.32 15.91
C ASP A 369 17.43 -17.90 16.26
N VAL A 370 17.04 -16.90 15.46
CA VAL A 370 17.45 -15.50 15.65
C VAL A 370 16.24 -14.57 15.57
N LEU A 371 16.21 -13.57 16.45
CA LEU A 371 15.30 -12.43 16.33
C LEU A 371 15.97 -11.34 15.49
N HIS A 372 15.27 -10.86 14.48
CA HIS A 372 15.75 -9.84 13.56
C HIS A 372 14.76 -8.68 13.46
N CYS A 373 15.26 -7.45 13.47
CA CYS A 373 14.46 -6.26 13.21
C CYS A 373 14.80 -5.75 11.80
N PRO A 374 13.89 -5.90 10.81
CA PRO A 374 14.16 -5.46 9.45
C PRO A 374 14.53 -3.96 9.40
N ASN A 375 15.63 -3.66 8.71
CA ASN A 375 16.06 -2.27 8.47
C ASN A 375 15.37 -1.71 7.23
N TYR A 376 14.31 -0.93 7.45
CA TYR A 376 13.54 -0.27 6.39
C TYR A 376 14.18 1.01 5.82
N GLU A 377 15.31 1.46 6.36
CA GLU A 377 16.09 2.56 5.78
C GLU A 377 17.02 2.08 4.64
N ALA A 378 17.16 0.76 4.48
CA ALA A 378 17.94 0.13 3.43
C ALA A 378 17.07 -0.80 2.58
N GLU A 379 17.37 -0.87 1.29
CA GLU A 379 16.76 -1.85 0.38
C GLU A 379 17.01 -3.29 0.85
N VAL A 380 18.17 -3.52 1.47
CA VAL A 380 18.58 -4.83 1.98
C VAL A 380 18.93 -4.75 3.47
N SER A 381 18.17 -5.47 4.28
CA SER A 381 18.46 -5.73 5.69
C SER A 381 19.28 -7.02 5.82
N ARG A 382 20.54 -6.91 6.26
CA ARG A 382 21.46 -8.04 6.29
C ARG A 382 21.47 -8.80 7.62
N ILE A 383 21.52 -10.13 7.56
CA ILE A 383 21.73 -11.02 8.70
C ILE A 383 22.41 -12.32 8.26
N ASP A 384 23.47 -12.72 8.97
CA ASP A 384 24.19 -13.97 8.72
C ASP A 384 23.91 -15.01 9.81
N PHE A 385 23.82 -16.28 9.41
CA PHE A 385 23.74 -17.44 10.29
C PHE A 385 25.12 -18.10 10.33
N ALA A 386 25.70 -18.23 11.52
CA ALA A 386 27.01 -18.83 11.69
C ALA A 386 26.98 -19.95 12.72
N TYR A 387 27.25 -21.17 12.29
CA TYR A 387 27.48 -22.33 13.15
C TYR A 387 28.91 -22.32 13.68
N HIS A 388 29.11 -22.89 14.86
CA HIS A 388 30.40 -22.93 15.56
C HIS A 388 30.77 -24.34 16.00
#